data_AF-A0A7V6T2G5-F1
#
_entry.id   AF-A0A7V6T2G5-F1
#
_cell.length_a   1.000
_cell.length_b   1.000
_cell.length_c   1.000
_cell.angle_alpha   90.00
_cell.angle_beta   90.00
_cell.angle_gamma   90.00
#
_symmetry.space_group_name_H-M   'P 1'
#
loop_
_entity.id
_entity.type
_entity.pdbx_description
1 polymer ?
#
loop_
_entity_poly.entity_id
_entity_poly.type
_entity_poly.pdbx_seq_one_letter_code
_entity_poly.pdbx_strand_id
1 'polypeptide(L)'
;MKKIPVVVCLLLIALMLSSACTLGIKVGDPKTNEEVIEVEVDIEDTETVETTEAETTEIESTESEETIITSVIAKGEFAARVIDIIPDYVLDGETPRMLLVACYQTKPFLLEVADSLLETVSKGKTYRFVIEEKALSGEALNLFQGNEKFIDNLSLNEQLLLFDLSIASVEEIEEDGMGVAENRITFER
;
A
#
# COMPACT_ATOMS: atom_id res chain seq x y z
N MET A 1 13.79 -0.82 38.29
CA MET A 1 12.71 -1.42 37.46
C MET A 1 11.38 -1.22 38.20
N LYS A 2 10.50 -0.34 37.72
CA LYS A 2 9.19 -0.08 38.34
C LYS A 2 8.21 -1.15 37.88
N LYS A 3 7.66 -1.94 38.82
CA LYS A 3 6.63 -2.93 38.54
C LYS A 3 5.33 -2.19 38.21
N ILE A 4 4.83 -2.35 37.00
CA ILE A 4 3.50 -1.87 36.63
C ILE A 4 2.50 -2.75 37.40
N PRO A 5 1.59 -2.18 38.19
CA PRO A 5 0.65 -2.96 38.98
C PRO A 5 -0.33 -3.67 38.04
N VAL A 6 -0.60 -4.95 38.31
CA VAL A 6 -1.47 -5.86 37.53
C VAL A 6 -2.83 -5.25 37.18
N VAL A 7 -3.31 -4.32 38.00
CA VAL A 7 -4.55 -3.55 37.79
C VAL A 7 -4.50 -2.69 36.51
N VAL A 8 -3.33 -2.14 36.15
CA VAL A 8 -3.16 -1.31 34.94
C VAL A 8 -3.18 -2.17 33.67
N CYS A 9 -2.65 -3.40 33.72
CA CYS A 9 -2.76 -4.35 32.61
C CYS A 9 -4.21 -4.81 32.38
N LEU A 10 -4.97 -5.06 33.45
CA LEU A 10 -6.38 -5.45 33.35
C LEU A 10 -7.26 -4.33 32.77
N LEU A 11 -6.97 -3.07 33.11
CA LEU A 11 -7.69 -1.90 32.60
C LEU A 11 -7.43 -1.66 31.11
N LEU A 12 -6.22 -1.93 30.63
CA LEU A 12 -5.88 -1.84 29.20
C LEU A 12 -6.57 -2.93 28.37
N ILE A 13 -6.70 -4.15 28.91
CA ILE A 13 -7.42 -5.24 28.22
C ILE A 13 -8.93 -4.94 28.14
N ALA A 14 -9.52 -4.38 29.20
CA ALA A 14 -10.93 -3.98 29.20
C ALA A 14 -11.23 -2.85 28.19
N LEU A 15 -10.31 -1.89 28.01
CA LEU A 15 -10.46 -0.81 27.03
C LEU A 15 -10.41 -1.30 25.58
N MET A 16 -9.64 -2.36 25.30
CA MET A 16 -9.54 -2.95 23.96
C MET A 16 -10.78 -3.77 23.57
N LEU A 17 -11.56 -4.26 24.54
CA LEU A 17 -12.77 -5.04 24.30
C LEU A 17 -14.02 -4.17 24.06
N SER A 18 -13.99 -2.87 24.40
CA SER A 18 -15.14 -1.97 24.20
C SER A 18 -15.24 -1.35 22.80
N SER A 19 -14.23 -1.49 21.93
CA SER A 19 -14.23 -0.88 20.59
C SER A 19 -14.74 -1.81 19.47
N ALA A 20 -15.30 -2.97 19.79
CA ALA A 20 -15.66 -3.99 18.79
C ALA A 20 -17.16 -4.18 18.51
N CYS A 21 -18.05 -3.26 18.92
CA CYS A 21 -19.50 -3.44 18.75
C CYS A 21 -20.25 -2.16 18.33
N THR A 22 -20.06 -1.68 17.10
CA THR A 22 -21.10 -0.87 16.40
C THR A 22 -21.05 -1.10 14.89
N LEU A 23 -21.70 -2.17 14.42
CA LEU A 23 -22.18 -2.32 13.05
C LEU A 23 -23.48 -3.11 13.09
N GLY A 24 -24.57 -2.41 13.40
CA GLY A 24 -25.93 -2.93 13.32
C GLY A 24 -26.53 -2.62 11.96
N ILE A 25 -26.43 -3.57 11.03
CA ILE A 25 -27.22 -3.61 9.81
C ILE A 25 -28.66 -3.90 10.22
N LYS A 26 -29.59 -2.96 9.96
CA LYS A 26 -31.03 -3.23 10.06
C LYS A 26 -31.55 -3.70 8.71
N VAL A 27 -31.68 -5.02 8.57
CA VAL A 27 -32.56 -5.66 7.58
C VAL A 27 -33.98 -5.59 8.12
N GLY A 28 -34.87 -4.91 7.41
CA GLY A 28 -36.30 -4.88 7.68
C GLY A 28 -37.05 -5.34 6.44
N ASP A 29 -37.57 -6.56 6.51
CA ASP A 29 -38.38 -7.19 5.46
C ASP A 29 -39.89 -6.89 5.66
N PRO A 30 -40.75 -7.22 4.66
CA PRO A 30 -41.69 -6.29 4.05
C PRO A 30 -43.11 -6.41 4.58
N LYS A 31 -43.89 -5.32 4.48
CA LYS A 31 -45.35 -5.36 4.48
C LYS A 31 -45.90 -4.40 3.43
N THR A 32 -46.44 -5.03 2.39
CA THR A 32 -47.59 -4.62 1.58
C THR A 32 -48.38 -3.41 2.10
N ASN A 33 -48.51 -2.38 1.27
CA ASN A 33 -49.84 -1.96 0.84
C ASN A 33 -49.77 -1.25 -0.51
N GLU A 34 -50.74 -1.58 -1.35
CA GLU A 34 -50.99 -0.99 -2.66
C GLU A 34 -51.38 0.49 -2.56
N GLU A 35 -51.27 1.13 -3.71
CA GLU A 35 -52.21 2.12 -4.24
C GLU A 35 -51.83 3.61 -4.22
N VAL A 36 -51.90 4.14 -5.44
CA VAL A 36 -52.24 5.50 -5.89
C VAL A 36 -51.11 6.53 -5.99
N ILE A 37 -50.70 6.69 -7.26
CA ILE A 37 -50.19 7.90 -7.88
C ILE A 37 -51.31 8.95 -7.82
N GLU A 38 -51.08 10.06 -7.12
CA GLU A 38 -51.77 11.32 -7.40
C GLU A 38 -50.71 12.39 -7.66
N VAL A 39 -50.58 12.69 -8.95
CA VAL A 39 -49.95 13.88 -9.49
C VAL A 39 -50.99 14.98 -9.35
N GLU A 40 -50.78 15.91 -8.44
CA GLU A 40 -51.47 17.21 -8.47
C GLU A 40 -50.48 18.26 -8.97
N VAL A 41 -50.65 18.55 -10.26
CA VAL A 41 -50.17 19.75 -10.94
C VAL A 41 -51.19 20.83 -10.64
N ASP A 42 -50.82 21.83 -9.84
CA ASP A 42 -51.50 23.12 -9.84
C ASP A 42 -50.56 24.14 -10.50
N ILE A 43 -50.93 24.50 -11.73
CA ILE A 43 -50.44 25.67 -12.47
C ILE A 43 -51.59 26.67 -12.47
N GLU A 44 -51.42 27.82 -11.83
CA GLU A 44 -52.06 29.06 -12.28
C GLU A 44 -51.04 30.20 -12.31
N ASP A 45 -51.04 30.86 -13.47
CA ASP A 45 -50.17 31.92 -13.96
C ASP A 45 -50.33 33.25 -13.21
N THR A 46 -49.26 34.06 -13.09
CA THR A 46 -49.08 35.29 -13.91
C THR A 46 -47.86 36.12 -13.48
N GLU A 47 -46.98 36.32 -14.46
CA GLU A 47 -46.14 37.48 -14.77
C GLU A 47 -45.20 38.07 -13.69
N THR A 48 -43.89 37.88 -13.90
CA THR A 48 -43.00 38.98 -14.33
C THR A 48 -41.67 38.42 -14.86
N VAL A 49 -41.34 38.81 -16.09
CA VAL A 49 -40.10 38.49 -16.80
C VAL A 49 -39.05 39.51 -16.37
N GLU A 50 -37.95 39.08 -15.75
CA GLU A 50 -36.66 39.75 -15.88
C GLU A 50 -35.55 38.70 -16.05
N THR A 51 -35.08 38.62 -17.29
CA THR A 51 -33.78 38.12 -17.72
C THR A 51 -32.66 38.81 -16.96
N THR A 52 -31.78 38.06 -16.29
CA THR A 52 -30.39 38.50 -16.06
C THR A 52 -29.47 37.30 -15.93
N GLU A 53 -28.86 36.97 -17.07
CA GLU A 53 -27.46 36.57 -17.29
C GLU A 53 -26.82 35.56 -16.33
N ALA A 54 -26.61 34.35 -16.87
CA ALA A 54 -25.66 33.38 -16.39
C ALA A 54 -24.23 33.95 -16.50
N GLU A 55 -23.66 34.35 -15.38
CA GLU A 55 -22.23 34.65 -15.28
C GLU A 55 -21.47 33.34 -15.07
N THR A 56 -21.09 32.71 -16.19
CA THR A 56 -20.04 31.71 -16.26
C THR A 56 -18.72 32.41 -15.89
N THR A 57 -18.34 32.36 -14.61
CA THR A 57 -17.00 32.78 -14.21
C THR A 57 -16.02 31.73 -14.71
N GLU A 58 -15.15 32.19 -15.60
CA GLU A 58 -14.08 31.46 -16.27
C GLU A 58 -13.22 30.75 -15.23
N ILE A 59 -13.24 29.41 -15.26
CA ILE A 59 -12.21 28.62 -14.59
C ILE A 59 -10.95 28.84 -15.42
N GLU A 60 -10.10 29.74 -14.93
CA GLU A 60 -8.75 29.94 -15.43
C GLU A 60 -7.99 28.62 -15.23
N SER A 61 -8.05 27.77 -16.25
CA SER A 61 -7.25 26.57 -16.36
C SER A 61 -5.80 27.03 -16.41
N THR A 62 -5.16 27.04 -15.25
CA THR A 62 -3.71 27.01 -15.17
C THR A 62 -3.32 25.71 -15.87
N GLU A 63 -2.95 25.79 -17.15
CA GLU A 63 -2.20 24.73 -17.81
C GLU A 63 -0.91 24.56 -17.00
N SER A 64 -0.96 23.69 -15.99
CA SER A 64 0.25 23.05 -15.52
C SER A 64 0.81 22.37 -16.74
N GLU A 65 2.00 22.78 -17.19
CA GLU A 65 2.78 22.03 -18.16
C GLU A 65 2.91 20.61 -17.62
N GLU A 66 2.03 19.71 -18.08
CA GLU A 66 2.11 18.29 -17.79
C GLU A 66 3.40 17.83 -18.46
N THR A 67 4.47 17.79 -17.66
CA THR A 67 5.71 17.15 -18.07
C THR A 67 5.34 15.69 -18.29
N ILE A 68 5.19 15.29 -19.55
CA ILE A 68 4.89 13.91 -19.91
C ILE A 68 6.11 13.09 -19.49
N ILE A 69 6.02 12.45 -18.34
CA ILE A 69 7.07 11.55 -17.84
C ILE A 69 6.97 10.28 -18.69
N THR A 70 7.93 10.11 -19.60
CA THR A 70 7.95 8.98 -20.55
C THR A 70 8.57 7.72 -19.96
N SER A 71 9.34 7.85 -18.88
CA SER A 71 10.03 6.74 -18.22
C SER A 71 10.17 7.01 -16.74
N VAL A 72 9.97 5.96 -15.93
CA VAL A 72 10.33 5.95 -14.50
C VAL A 72 11.13 4.69 -14.24
N ILE A 73 12.26 4.80 -13.57
CA ILE A 73 13.11 3.66 -13.19
C ILE A 73 12.99 3.46 -11.69
N ALA A 74 12.51 2.28 -11.29
CA ALA A 74 12.50 1.82 -9.91
C ALA A 74 13.82 1.13 -9.59
N LYS A 75 14.49 1.54 -8.52
CA LYS A 75 15.72 0.91 -8.03
C LYS A 75 15.89 1.13 -6.54
N GLY A 76 16.83 0.43 -5.91
CA GLY A 76 17.14 0.66 -4.51
C GLY A 76 17.92 -0.48 -3.89
N GLU A 77 18.18 -0.34 -2.59
CA GLU A 77 18.80 -1.38 -1.79
C GLU A 77 18.29 -1.32 -0.35
N PHE A 78 18.37 -2.45 0.33
CA PHE A 78 18.00 -2.56 1.74
C PHE A 78 18.85 -3.61 2.46
N ALA A 79 19.04 -3.39 3.76
CA ALA A 79 19.70 -4.32 4.66
C ALA A 79 18.64 -5.05 5.50
N ALA A 80 18.67 -6.38 5.45
CA ALA A 80 17.76 -7.21 6.22
C ALA A 80 18.44 -8.45 6.80
N ARG A 81 17.98 -8.86 7.98
CA ARG A 81 18.34 -10.12 8.59
C ARG A 81 17.45 -11.23 8.07
N VAL A 82 18.03 -12.35 7.66
CA VAL A 82 17.30 -13.57 7.31
C VAL A 82 16.88 -14.27 8.60
N ILE A 83 15.59 -14.26 8.90
CA ILE A 83 15.02 -14.92 10.07
C ILE A 83 14.86 -16.40 9.79
N ASP A 84 14.34 -16.75 8.62
CA ASP A 84 14.20 -18.13 8.18
C ASP A 84 14.21 -18.26 6.66
N ILE A 85 14.42 -19.48 6.18
CA ILE A 85 14.31 -19.84 4.77
C ILE A 85 13.16 -20.84 4.66
N ILE A 86 12.08 -20.41 4.02
CA ILE A 86 10.89 -21.23 3.80
C ILE A 86 11.23 -22.18 2.65
N PRO A 87 11.30 -23.49 2.91
CA PRO A 87 11.59 -24.46 1.86
C PRO A 87 10.41 -24.53 0.90
N ASP A 88 10.71 -25.01 -0.31
CA ASP A 88 9.67 -25.42 -1.21
C ASP A 88 8.99 -26.69 -0.64
N TYR A 89 7.74 -26.54 -0.22
CA TYR A 89 6.94 -27.64 0.33
C TYR A 89 6.16 -28.40 -0.75
N VAL A 90 6.17 -27.91 -2.00
CA VAL A 90 5.44 -28.48 -3.11
C VAL A 90 6.45 -28.82 -4.19
N LEU A 91 6.75 -30.11 -4.38
CA LEU A 91 7.73 -30.57 -5.38
C LEU A 91 7.25 -30.38 -6.84
N ASP A 92 6.44 -29.35 -7.12
CA ASP A 92 5.90 -29.01 -8.42
C ASP A 92 6.86 -28.16 -9.27
N GLY A 93 7.92 -27.61 -8.67
CA GLY A 93 8.90 -26.77 -9.35
C GLY A 93 8.36 -25.40 -9.74
N GLU A 94 7.14 -25.05 -9.30
CA GLU A 94 6.49 -23.76 -9.51
C GLU A 94 6.49 -22.92 -8.23
N THR A 95 6.54 -23.55 -7.05
CA THR A 95 6.56 -22.84 -5.76
C THR A 95 7.98 -22.41 -5.38
N PRO A 96 8.32 -21.11 -5.39
CA PRO A 96 9.67 -20.66 -5.08
C PRO A 96 9.97 -20.79 -3.58
N ARG A 97 11.24 -21.06 -3.27
CA ARG A 97 11.76 -20.89 -1.90
C ARG A 97 11.70 -19.40 -1.54
N MET A 98 11.19 -19.10 -0.34
CA MET A 98 11.04 -17.71 0.11
C MET A 98 11.88 -17.43 1.34
N LEU A 99 12.38 -16.20 1.45
CA LEU A 99 13.06 -15.74 2.66
C LEU A 99 12.05 -15.06 3.59
N LEU A 100 12.10 -15.38 4.88
CA LEU A 100 11.50 -14.54 5.90
C LEU A 100 12.58 -13.58 6.39
N VAL A 101 12.46 -12.29 6.06
CA VAL A 101 13.46 -11.27 6.37
C VAL A 101 12.89 -10.17 7.25
N ALA A 102 13.75 -9.48 7.99
CA ALA A 102 13.37 -8.26 8.70
C ALA A 102 14.45 -7.19 8.57
N CYS A 103 14.04 -5.99 8.15
CA CYS A 103 14.89 -4.81 8.20
C CYS A 103 14.92 -4.25 9.63
N TYR A 104 15.83 -3.32 9.88
CA TYR A 104 15.91 -2.64 11.18
C TYR A 104 14.59 -1.93 11.53
N GLN A 105 14.02 -2.24 12.70
CA GLN A 105 12.76 -1.67 13.22
C GLN A 105 11.51 -1.91 12.34
N THR A 106 11.56 -2.82 11.36
CA THR A 106 10.38 -3.21 10.58
C THR A 106 9.82 -4.55 11.03
N LYS A 107 8.56 -4.83 10.68
CA LYS A 107 7.99 -6.17 10.84
C LYS A 107 8.63 -7.11 9.82
N PRO A 108 8.84 -8.40 10.19
CA PRO A 108 9.25 -9.40 9.22
C PRO A 108 8.29 -9.51 8.04
N PHE A 109 8.83 -9.76 6.85
CA PHE A 109 8.08 -9.95 5.62
C PHE A 109 8.69 -11.06 4.75
N LEU A 110 7.89 -11.58 3.82
CA LEU A 110 8.34 -12.57 2.86
C LEU A 110 9.02 -11.86 1.68
N LEU A 111 10.19 -12.37 1.31
CA LEU A 111 10.97 -11.89 0.19
C LEU A 111 11.22 -13.04 -0.77
N GLU A 112 10.74 -12.88 -2.00
CA GLU A 112 11.07 -13.76 -3.11
C GLU A 112 12.45 -13.38 -3.66
N VAL A 113 13.27 -14.39 -3.90
CA VAL A 113 14.63 -14.23 -4.40
C VAL A 113 14.90 -15.38 -5.38
N ALA A 114 15.61 -15.08 -6.47
CA ALA A 114 16.01 -16.11 -7.43
C ALA A 114 16.81 -17.24 -6.77
N ASP A 115 16.60 -18.48 -7.22
CA ASP A 115 17.24 -19.66 -6.65
C ASP A 115 18.78 -19.59 -6.60
N SER A 116 19.39 -18.95 -7.59
CA SER A 116 20.85 -18.75 -7.65
C SER A 116 21.37 -17.88 -6.52
N LEU A 117 20.59 -16.91 -6.05
CA LEU A 117 20.93 -16.04 -4.93
C LEU A 117 20.55 -16.68 -3.58
N LEU A 118 19.56 -17.59 -3.58
CA LEU A 118 19.18 -18.33 -2.37
C LEU A 118 20.28 -19.26 -1.85
N GLU A 119 21.19 -19.71 -2.70
CA GLU A 119 22.33 -20.54 -2.31
C GLU A 119 23.38 -19.77 -1.49
N THR A 120 23.40 -18.45 -1.58
CA THR A 120 24.39 -17.60 -0.90
C THR A 120 23.90 -17.08 0.46
N VAL A 121 22.62 -17.29 0.78
CA VAL A 121 22.00 -16.79 2.02
C VAL A 121 21.88 -17.87 3.08
N SER A 122 22.06 -17.46 4.33
CA SER A 122 22.01 -18.32 5.50
C SER A 122 21.12 -17.73 6.59
N LYS A 123 20.37 -18.60 7.26
CA LYS A 123 19.55 -18.23 8.41
C LYS A 123 20.38 -17.54 9.49
N GLY A 124 19.83 -16.48 10.06
CA GLY A 124 20.39 -15.73 11.18
C GLY A 124 21.43 -14.68 10.80
N LYS A 125 21.83 -14.60 9.52
CA LYS A 125 22.79 -13.62 8.98
C LYS A 125 22.07 -12.39 8.42
N THR A 126 22.84 -11.32 8.26
CA THR A 126 22.39 -10.05 7.69
C THR A 126 22.97 -9.89 6.30
N TYR A 127 22.14 -9.44 5.38
CA TYR A 127 22.53 -9.21 4.00
C TYR A 127 22.07 -7.83 3.52
N ARG A 128 22.84 -7.27 2.60
CA ARG A 128 22.40 -6.18 1.72
C ARG A 128 21.80 -6.80 0.46
N PHE A 129 20.56 -6.45 0.19
CA PHE A 129 19.80 -6.83 -1.00
C PHE A 129 19.74 -5.63 -1.94
N VAL A 130 20.21 -5.81 -3.18
CA VAL A 130 20.14 -4.79 -4.23
C VAL A 130 19.00 -5.14 -5.16
N ILE A 131 18.12 -4.19 -5.41
CA ILE A 131 16.96 -4.34 -6.28
C ILE A 131 17.40 -4.14 -7.73
N GLU A 132 16.92 -5.01 -8.62
CA GLU A 132 17.13 -4.87 -10.06
C GLU A 132 16.47 -3.58 -10.57
N GLU A 133 17.23 -2.78 -11.33
CA GLU A 133 16.68 -1.58 -11.95
C GLU A 133 15.57 -1.97 -12.93
N LYS A 134 14.35 -1.50 -12.67
CA LYS A 134 13.17 -1.81 -13.48
C LYS A 134 12.58 -0.54 -14.06
N ALA A 135 12.59 -0.43 -15.38
CA ALA A 135 11.83 0.61 -16.07
C ALA A 135 10.33 0.29 -15.99
N LEU A 136 9.56 1.18 -15.38
CA LEU A 136 8.11 1.08 -15.32
C LEU A 136 7.52 1.37 -16.70
N SER A 137 6.54 0.56 -17.09
CA SER A 137 5.81 0.71 -18.35
C SER A 137 4.35 0.30 -18.18
N GLY A 138 3.50 0.72 -19.11
CA GLY A 138 2.08 0.35 -19.13
C GLY A 138 1.35 0.70 -17.83
N GLU A 139 0.65 -0.28 -17.27
CA GLU A 139 -0.16 -0.12 -16.05
C GLU A 139 0.68 0.28 -14.84
N ALA A 140 1.90 -0.23 -14.70
CA ALA A 140 2.78 0.10 -13.57
C ALA A 140 3.21 1.57 -13.60
N LEU A 141 3.50 2.12 -14.80
CA LEU A 141 3.84 3.53 -14.95
C LEU A 141 2.62 4.42 -14.64
N ASN A 142 1.45 4.06 -15.17
CA ASN A 142 0.20 4.80 -14.93
C ASN A 142 -0.17 4.80 -13.44
N LEU A 143 -0.01 3.65 -12.77
CA LEU A 143 -0.22 3.52 -11.34
C LEU A 143 0.70 4.46 -10.56
N PHE A 144 1.98 4.51 -10.93
CA PHE A 144 2.96 5.41 -10.31
C PHE A 144 2.56 6.88 -10.46
N GLN A 145 2.34 7.34 -11.70
CA GLN A 145 2.06 8.74 -12.01
C GLN A 145 0.79 9.28 -11.33
N GLY A 146 -0.24 8.45 -11.15
CA GLY A 146 -1.47 8.85 -10.46
C GLY A 146 -1.37 8.85 -8.93
N ASN A 147 -0.35 8.23 -8.35
CA ASN A 147 -0.33 7.88 -6.92
C ASN A 147 1.02 8.08 -6.24
N GLU A 148 1.92 8.90 -6.78
CA GLU A 148 3.30 9.05 -6.28
C GLU A 148 3.37 9.26 -4.76
N LYS A 149 2.60 10.22 -4.23
CA LYS A 149 2.56 10.50 -2.78
C LYS A 149 2.08 9.32 -1.95
N PHE A 150 1.18 8.51 -2.48
CA PHE A 150 0.71 7.31 -1.80
C PHE A 150 1.79 6.23 -1.81
N ILE A 151 2.43 6.03 -2.96
CA ILE A 151 3.50 5.04 -3.17
C ILE A 151 4.70 5.33 -2.27
N ASP A 152 5.10 6.59 -2.13
CA ASP A 152 6.19 7.02 -1.24
C ASP A 152 5.96 6.64 0.24
N ASN A 153 4.69 6.45 0.64
CA ASN A 153 4.32 6.08 2.01
C ASN A 153 4.12 4.57 2.21
N LEU A 154 4.15 3.77 1.14
CA LEU A 154 4.08 2.31 1.25
C LEU A 154 5.35 1.75 1.87
N SER A 155 5.23 0.64 2.59
CA SER A 155 6.41 -0.05 3.10
C SER A 155 7.24 -0.64 1.96
N LEU A 156 8.54 -0.87 2.20
CA LEU A 156 9.45 -1.49 1.24
C LEU A 156 8.85 -2.76 0.62
N ASN A 157 8.30 -3.66 1.44
CA ASN A 157 7.73 -4.92 0.95
C ASN A 157 6.45 -4.72 0.11
N GLU A 158 5.64 -3.70 0.42
CA GLU A 158 4.46 -3.36 -0.39
C GLU A 158 4.88 -2.83 -1.75
N GLN A 159 5.92 -1.98 -1.80
CA GLN A 159 6.46 -1.46 -3.05
C GLN A 159 7.11 -2.55 -3.91
N LEU A 160 7.89 -3.47 -3.31
CA LEU A 160 8.46 -4.63 -4.01
C LEU A 160 7.38 -5.44 -4.72
N LEU A 161 6.28 -5.76 -4.03
CA LEU A 161 5.17 -6.54 -4.58
C LEU A 161 4.37 -5.76 -5.62
N LEU A 162 4.06 -4.49 -5.33
CA LEU A 162 3.22 -3.66 -6.20
C LEU A 162 3.83 -3.45 -7.59
N PHE A 163 5.16 -3.33 -7.66
CA PHE A 163 5.89 -3.11 -8.90
C PHE A 163 6.62 -4.36 -9.40
N ASP A 164 6.42 -5.51 -8.75
CA ASP A 164 7.01 -6.79 -9.13
C ASP A 164 8.54 -6.66 -9.29
N LEU A 165 9.19 -6.12 -8.25
CA LEU A 165 10.62 -5.81 -8.25
C LEU A 165 11.43 -7.02 -7.80
N SER A 166 12.45 -7.36 -8.58
CA SER A 166 13.34 -8.49 -8.33
C SER A 166 14.61 -8.07 -7.60
N ILE A 167 15.25 -9.03 -6.93
CA ILE A 167 16.57 -8.83 -6.31
C ILE A 167 17.66 -9.19 -7.33
N ALA A 168 18.54 -8.23 -7.62
CA ALA A 168 19.67 -8.40 -8.53
C ALA A 168 20.87 -9.07 -7.85
N SER A 169 21.15 -8.71 -6.59
CA SER A 169 22.29 -9.26 -5.86
C SER A 169 22.08 -9.26 -4.35
N VAL A 170 22.85 -10.13 -3.69
CA VAL A 170 22.83 -10.30 -2.23
C VAL A 170 24.27 -10.38 -1.73
N GLU A 171 24.61 -9.57 -0.73
CA GLU A 171 25.93 -9.53 -0.11
C GLU A 171 25.82 -9.65 1.41
N GLU A 172 26.56 -10.59 2.03
CA GLU A 172 26.60 -10.70 3.49
C GLU A 172 27.28 -9.46 4.08
N ILE A 173 26.67 -8.87 5.10
CA ILE A 173 27.22 -7.72 5.81
C ILE A 173 27.27 -8.00 7.32
N GLU A 174 28.11 -7.26 8.04
CA GLU A 174 28.16 -7.33 9.50
C GLU A 174 26.85 -6.83 10.14
N GLU A 175 26.53 -7.30 11.35
CA GLU A 175 25.24 -7.01 12.01
C GLU A 175 25.09 -5.51 12.37
N ASP A 176 26.20 -4.80 12.55
CA ASP A 176 26.26 -3.34 12.69
C ASP A 176 25.97 -2.58 11.39
N GLY A 177 26.00 -3.26 10.24
CA GLY A 177 25.54 -2.75 8.95
C GLY A 177 24.02 -2.59 8.84
N MET A 178 23.25 -3.12 9.80
CA MET A 178 21.80 -2.90 9.90
C MET A 178 21.51 -1.42 10.15
N GLY A 179 20.86 -0.77 9.17
CA GLY A 179 20.49 0.65 9.24
C GLY A 179 21.44 1.61 8.51
N VAL A 180 22.50 1.08 7.87
CA VAL A 180 23.37 1.87 6.97
C VAL A 180 22.73 2.02 5.60
N ALA A 181 22.03 0.99 5.12
CA ALA A 181 21.26 1.06 3.89
C ALA A 181 20.04 1.98 4.07
N GLU A 182 19.72 2.77 3.03
CA GLU A 182 18.57 3.67 3.04
C GLU A 182 17.22 2.94 3.16
N ASN A 183 17.21 1.61 2.96
CA ASN A 183 16.05 0.72 3.09
C ASN A 183 14.83 1.25 2.32
N ARG A 184 15.06 1.77 1.12
CA ARG A 184 14.04 2.40 0.29
C ARG A 184 14.22 2.04 -1.17
N ILE A 185 13.11 2.06 -1.89
CA ILE A 185 13.08 2.10 -3.34
C ILE A 185 12.96 3.56 -3.75
N THR A 186 13.70 3.96 -4.77
CA THR A 186 13.61 5.25 -5.42
C THR A 186 13.05 5.09 -6.83
N PHE A 187 12.25 6.07 -7.24
CA PHE A 187 11.66 6.15 -8.56
C PHE A 187 12.24 7.37 -9.26
N GLU A 188 13.14 7.14 -10.22
CA GLU A 188 13.82 8.20 -10.98
C GLU A 188 13.13 8.43 -12.32
N ARG A 189 13.00 9.69 -12.74
CA ARG A 189 12.34 10.11 -13.99
C ARG A 189 13.38 10.40 -15.07
#